data_AF-A0A9E4MQW1-F1
#
_entry.id   AF-A0A9E4MQW1-F1
#
_cell.length_a   1.000
_cell.length_b   1.000
_cell.length_c   1.000
_cell.angle_alpha   90.00
_cell.angle_beta   90.00
_cell.angle_gamma   90.00
#
_symmetry.space_group_name_H-M   'P 1'
#
loop_
_entity.id
_entity.type
_entity.pdbx_description
1 polymer ?
#
loop_
_entity_poly.entity_id
_entity_poly.type
_entity_poly.pdbx_seq_one_letter_code
_entity_poly.pdbx_strand_id
1 'polypeptide(L)'
;MLNVSLDEEAEQYLVQILSQEKTTSSALIKKLLRDYLQTSLSQQSILDRMGGIPKHLLSEGNLSDRETRRKIIASRIQASRQQEI
;
A
#
# COMPACT_ATOMS: atom_id res chain seq x y z
N MET A 1 10.25 -14.93 26.99
CA MET A 1 8.81 -14.90 26.67
C MET A 1 8.37 -13.45 26.69
N LEU A 2 7.63 -13.00 25.68
CA LEU A 2 7.02 -11.67 25.71
C LEU A 2 5.82 -11.75 26.67
N ASN A 3 5.72 -10.84 27.63
CA ASN A 3 4.58 -10.76 28.53
C ASN A 3 3.66 -9.64 28.06
N VAL A 4 2.37 -9.93 27.90
CA VAL A 4 1.37 -8.95 27.49
C VAL A 4 0.44 -8.72 28.67
N SER A 5 0.36 -7.47 29.11
CA SER A 5 -0.61 -7.04 30.12
C SER A 5 -1.85 -6.55 29.43
N LEU A 6 -3.01 -7.10 29.81
CA LEU A 6 -4.31 -6.68 29.34
C LEU A 6 -4.97 -5.84 30.44
N ASP A 7 -5.83 -4.91 30.05
CA ASP A 7 -6.73 -4.26 30.99
C ASP A 7 -7.96 -5.15 31.24
N GLU A 8 -8.74 -4.79 32.26
CA GLU A 8 -9.91 -5.57 32.70
C GLU A 8 -10.94 -5.75 31.57
N GLU A 9 -11.12 -4.73 30.73
CA GLU A 9 -12.03 -4.77 29.59
C GLU A 9 -11.56 -5.78 28.53
N ALA A 10 -10.29 -5.73 28.13
CA ALA A 10 -9.73 -6.67 27.17
C ALA A 10 -9.71 -8.11 27.69
N GLU A 11 -9.53 -8.33 28.99
CA GLU A 11 -9.64 -9.66 29.61
C GLU A 11 -11.07 -10.22 29.47
N GLN A 12 -12.10 -9.39 29.68
CA GLN A 12 -13.50 -9.79 29.50
C GLN A 12 -13.78 -10.20 28.05
N TYR A 13 -13.29 -9.43 27.07
CA TYR A 13 -13.42 -9.79 25.65
C TYR A 13 -12.72 -11.11 25.33
N LEU A 14 -11.50 -11.32 25.86
CA LEU A 14 -10.76 -12.56 25.65
C LEU A 14 -11.52 -13.77 26.17
N VAL A 15 -12.06 -13.70 27.40
CA VAL A 15 -12.86 -14.78 28.00
C VAL A 15 -14.08 -15.09 27.14
N GLN A 16 -14.78 -14.05 26.69
CA GLN A 16 -15.98 -14.20 25.85
C GLN A 16 -15.64 -14.90 24.52
N ILE A 17 -14.60 -14.45 23.82
CA ILE A 17 -14.19 -15.03 22.52
C ILE A 17 -13.77 -16.49 22.69
N LEU A 18 -12.98 -16.81 23.72
CA LEU A 18 -12.53 -18.18 23.98
C LEU A 18 -13.70 -19.12 24.29
N SER A 19 -14.72 -18.63 25.00
CA SER A 19 -15.92 -19.41 25.29
C SER A 19 -16.75 -19.74 24.04
N GLN A 20 -16.82 -18.80 23.08
CA GLN A 20 -17.60 -18.95 21.86
C GLN A 20 -16.90 -19.81 20.82
N GLU A 21 -15.61 -19.56 20.58
CA GLU A 21 -14.84 -20.27 19.55
C GLU A 21 -14.31 -21.63 20.03
N LYS A 22 -14.35 -21.92 21.34
CA LYS A 22 -13.77 -23.12 21.97
C LYS A 22 -12.29 -23.31 21.61
N THR A 23 -11.54 -22.22 21.60
CA THR A 23 -10.11 -22.19 21.27
C THR A 23 -9.26 -21.85 22.50
N THR A 24 -7.94 -21.90 22.36
CA THR A 24 -6.99 -21.46 23.38
C THR A 24 -6.51 -20.03 23.09
N SER A 25 -6.11 -19.31 24.14
CA SER A 25 -5.56 -17.95 24.03
C SER A 25 -4.39 -17.86 23.06
N SER A 26 -3.48 -18.84 23.07
CA SER A 26 -2.34 -18.88 22.15
C SER A 26 -2.75 -19.05 20.69
N ALA A 27 -3.76 -19.88 20.41
CA ALA A 27 -4.27 -20.09 19.06
C ALA A 27 -4.97 -18.82 18.53
N LEU A 28 -5.77 -18.16 19.37
CA LEU A 28 -6.43 -16.91 19.05
C LEU A 28 -5.42 -15.80 18.77
N ILE A 29 -4.45 -15.59 19.66
CA ILE A 29 -3.40 -14.57 19.48
C ILE A 29 -2.61 -14.83 18.18
N LYS A 30 -2.28 -16.09 17.88
CA LYS A 30 -1.58 -16.44 16.63
C LYS A 30 -2.39 -16.10 15.38
N LYS A 31 -3.71 -16.31 15.41
CA LYS A 31 -4.64 -15.96 14.33
C LYS A 31 -4.71 -14.43 14.18
N LEU A 32 -4.96 -13.70 15.27
CA LEU A 32 -5.03 -12.24 15.27
C LEU A 32 -3.74 -11.59 14.75
N LEU A 33 -2.58 -12.06 15.19
CA LEU A 33 -1.29 -11.54 14.70
C LEU A 33 -1.09 -11.80 13.21
N ARG A 34 -1.51 -12.97 12.71
CA ARG A 34 -1.46 -13.28 11.27
C ARG A 34 -2.36 -12.34 10.48
N ASP A 35 -3.61 -12.20 10.92
CA ASP A 35 -4.61 -11.40 10.23
C ASP A 35 -4.24 -9.91 10.26
N TYR A 36 -3.72 -9.44 11.40
CA TYR A 36 -3.19 -8.08 11.55
C TYR A 36 -1.99 -7.85 10.63
N LEU A 37 -1.02 -8.77 10.58
CA LEU A 37 0.12 -8.65 9.66
C LEU A 37 -0.33 -8.63 8.20
N GLN A 38 -1.26 -9.50 7.80
CA GLN A 38 -1.78 -9.50 6.43
C GLN A 38 -2.52 -8.20 6.10
N THR A 39 -3.31 -7.68 7.03
CA THR A 39 -4.05 -6.43 6.84
C THR A 39 -3.11 -5.22 6.85
N SER A 40 -2.16 -5.18 7.78
CA SER A 40 -1.17 -4.10 7.92
C SER A 40 -0.18 -4.05 6.75
N LEU A 41 0.35 -5.21 6.32
CA LEU A 41 1.27 -5.27 5.18
C LEU A 41 0.57 -5.05 3.84
N SER A 42 -0.73 -5.35 3.73
CA SER A 42 -1.50 -5.13 2.49
C SER A 42 -1.95 -3.67 2.29
N GLN A 43 -1.69 -2.77 3.23
CA GLN A 43 -1.96 -1.33 3.10
C GLN A 43 -0.94 -0.60 2.22
N GLN A 44 -0.24 -1.28 1.30
CA GLN A 44 0.42 -0.56 0.22
C GLN A 44 -0.65 0.20 -0.55
N SER A 45 -0.59 1.54 -0.50
CA SER A 45 -1.50 2.37 -1.26
C SER A 45 -1.38 2.01 -2.75
N ILE A 46 -2.40 2.33 -3.55
CA ILE A 46 -2.30 2.15 -5.00
C ILE A 46 -1.03 2.84 -5.54
N LEU A 47 -0.67 3.99 -4.96
CA LEU A 47 0.56 4.71 -5.29
C LEU A 47 1.81 3.90 -4.96
N ASP A 48 1.90 3.31 -3.76
CA ASP A 48 3.06 2.49 -3.38
C ASP A 48 3.21 1.27 -4.29
N ARG A 49 2.09 0.64 -4.65
CA ARG A 49 2.05 -0.46 -5.63
C ARG A 49 2.50 -0.03 -7.02
N MET A 50 2.28 1.23 -7.37
CA MET A 50 2.71 1.85 -8.64
C MET A 50 4.15 2.41 -8.60
N GLY A 51 4.88 2.24 -7.49
CA GLY A 51 6.24 2.75 -7.32
C GLY A 51 6.32 4.16 -6.72
N GLY A 52 5.25 4.61 -6.06
CA GLY A 52 5.17 5.89 -5.35
C GLY A 52 4.41 6.99 -6.12
N ILE A 53 4.54 8.23 -5.64
CA ILE A 53 3.96 9.41 -6.30
C ILE A 53 4.72 9.67 -7.61
N PRO A 54 4.03 9.81 -8.76
CA PRO A 54 4.67 10.17 -10.02
C PRO A 54 5.46 11.48 -9.88
N LYS A 55 6.78 11.43 -10.17
CA LYS A 55 7.63 12.64 -10.17
C LYS A 55 7.25 13.63 -11.27
N HIS A 56 6.64 13.12 -12.34
CA HIS A 56 6.18 13.90 -13.48
C HIS A 56 4.74 13.51 -13.78
N LEU A 57 3.79 14.32 -13.32
CA LEU A 57 2.41 14.24 -13.76
C LEU A 57 2.37 14.56 -15.27
N LEU A 58 1.43 13.95 -15.98
CA LEU A 58 1.20 14.29 -17.39
C LEU A 58 0.62 15.72 -17.43
N SER A 59 1.49 16.70 -17.59
CA SER A 59 1.11 18.12 -17.74
C SER A 59 0.48 18.40 -19.09
N GLU A 60 0.74 17.53 -20.07
CA GLU A 60 0.29 17.68 -21.45
C GLU A 60 -1.06 16.99 -21.66
N GLY A 61 -2.06 17.77 -22.08
CA GLY A 61 -3.37 17.26 -22.50
C GLY A 61 -3.31 16.53 -23.85
N ASN A 62 -4.37 15.81 -24.20
CA ASN A 62 -4.57 15.18 -25.51
C ASN A 62 -3.50 14.15 -25.95
N LEU A 63 -2.79 13.53 -25.00
CA LEU A 63 -1.84 12.44 -25.28
C LEU A 63 -2.49 11.17 -25.85
N SER A 64 -3.82 11.06 -25.83
CA SER A 64 -4.55 9.99 -26.54
C SER A 64 -4.40 10.10 -28.06
N ASP A 65 -4.30 11.33 -28.58
CA ASP A 65 -4.14 11.55 -30.01
C ASP A 65 -2.71 11.23 -30.49
N ARG A 66 -2.63 10.49 -31.60
CA ARG A 66 -1.36 10.00 -32.12
C ARG A 66 -0.50 11.12 -32.69
N GLU A 67 -1.11 12.11 -33.33
CA GLU A 67 -0.37 13.22 -33.93
C GLU A 67 0.22 14.14 -32.86
N THR A 68 -0.57 14.41 -31.82
CA THR A 68 -0.16 15.18 -30.64
C THR A 68 1.06 14.52 -29.98
N ARG A 69 1.03 13.20 -29.74
CA ARG A 69 2.19 12.47 -29.22
C ARG A 69 3.43 12.58 -30.12
N ARG A 70 3.26 12.43 -31.44
CA ARG A 70 4.39 12.51 -32.39
C ARG A 70 5.07 13.88 -32.36
N LYS A 71 4.29 14.96 -32.32
CA LYS A 71 4.81 16.34 -32.27
C LYS A 71 5.61 16.56 -30.99
N ILE A 72 5.05 16.21 -29.83
CA ILE A 72 5.71 16.38 -28.53
C ILE A 72 7.04 15.60 -28.47
N ILE A 73 7.06 14.35 -28.92
CA ILE A 73 8.27 13.52 -28.94
C ILE A 73 9.33 14.13 -29.86
N ALA A 74 8.95 14.57 -31.07
CA ALA A 74 9.88 15.18 -32.00
C ALA A 74 10.52 16.46 -31.43
N SER A 75 9.71 17.33 -30.82
CA SER A 75 10.19 18.55 -30.16
C SER A 75 11.16 18.24 -29.00
N ARG A 76 10.85 17.22 -28.18
CA ARG A 76 11.71 16.77 -27.07
C ARG A 76 13.08 16.29 -27.57
N ILE A 77 13.12 15.48 -28.64
CA ILE A 77 14.36 14.95 -29.24
C ILE A 77 15.21 16.07 -29.85
N GLN A 78 14.57 17.06 -30.50
CA GLN A 78 15.28 18.22 -31.03
C GLN A 78 15.91 19.06 -29.92
N ALA A 79 15.15 19.35 -28.86
CA ALA A 79 15.63 20.12 -27.71
C ALA A 79 16.82 19.42 -27.01
N SER A 80 16.78 18.09 -26.84
CA SER A 80 17.90 17.37 -26.23
C SER A 80 19.16 17.43 -27.08
N ARG A 81 19.03 17.33 -28.42
CA ARG A 81 20.17 17.45 -29.34
C ARG A 81 20.78 18.85 -29.36
N GLN A 82 19.98 19.88 -29.15
CA GLN A 82 20.46 21.27 -29.07
C GLN A 82 21.17 21.57 -27.74
N GLN A 83 20.87 20.82 -26.68
CA GLN A 83 21.53 20.95 -25.37
C GLN A 83 22.88 20.21 -25.29
N GLU A 84 23.14 19.27 -26.21
CA GLU A 84 24.41 18.53 -26.32
C GLU A 84 25.49 19.26 -27.15
N ILE A 85 25.17 20.46 -27.68
CA ILE A 85 26.08 21.35 -28.43
C ILE A 85 26.42 22.56 -27.54
#